data_AF-A0A7W5C4W0-F1
#
_entry.id   AF-A0A7W5C4W0-F1
#
_cell.length_a   1.000
_cell.length_b   1.000
_cell.length_c   1.000
_cell.angle_alpha   90.00
_cell.angle_beta   90.00
_cell.angle_gamma   90.00
#
_symmetry.space_group_name_H-M   'P 1'
#
loop_
_entity.id
_entity.type
_entity.pdbx_description
1 polymer ?
#
loop_
_entity_poly.entity_id
_entity_poly.type
_entity_poly.pdbx_seq_one_letter_code
_entity_poly.pdbx_strand_id
1 'polypeptide(L)'
;MPNQNLLEEGLAILSQCKQETGDIWHAHYGAAAIAGYFFAQEHEGDGILSQAIVSQTEAMLNKHGTASLYVNSERCEPAYAESTILAALEQTIDELHWVGHNVIYSAVSLIAIRELQGWGTEEQISGLSELVLSFRKTIPGRSWIGYSVAEVKRLDLSSMDQLQLPREPKELSAYVLEQLAAFSIIYEAESHHDLIGHMLTFSHALNLLYDMGHRSFFQRGQLPLRRLVNVLQASHHLKPGEAIKLYSAVDRIPLEPAERSEYLPTELGYWEKGRSKNEWDFGHAFKFPFSFYDHLKRAGSDEARFIEKFRYIIGR
;
A
#
# COMPACT_ATOMS: atom_id res chain seq x y z
N MET A 1 -8.00 16.17 15.36
CA MET A 1 -7.01 16.35 14.28
C MET A 1 -5.69 15.76 14.73
N PRO A 2 -5.18 14.72 14.04
CA PRO A 2 -3.94 14.04 14.41
C PRO A 2 -2.75 14.98 14.15
N ASN A 3 -1.60 14.63 14.72
CA ASN A 3 -0.37 15.40 14.60
C ASN A 3 0.10 15.46 13.13
N GLN A 4 0.06 16.64 12.51
CA GLN A 4 0.50 16.84 11.12
C GLN A 4 1.98 16.52 10.91
N ASN A 5 2.80 16.51 11.97
CA ASN A 5 4.20 16.07 11.89
C ASN A 5 4.34 14.65 11.34
N LEU A 6 3.35 13.76 11.55
CA LEU A 6 3.38 12.41 10.98
C LEU A 6 3.44 12.43 9.44
N LEU A 7 2.76 13.40 8.82
CA LEU A 7 2.80 13.60 7.36
C LEU A 7 4.16 14.15 6.93
N GLU A 8 4.68 15.13 7.67
CA GLU A 8 5.97 15.76 7.34
C GLU A 8 7.13 14.77 7.45
N GLU A 9 7.16 13.97 8.52
CA GLU A 9 8.14 12.91 8.72
C GLU A 9 7.97 11.79 7.68
N GLY A 10 6.73 11.43 7.36
CA GLY A 10 6.45 10.45 6.32
C GLY A 10 6.96 10.87 4.94
N LEU A 11 6.72 12.12 4.57
CA LEU A 11 7.23 12.73 3.34
C LEU A 11 8.75 12.86 3.35
N ALA A 12 9.35 13.21 4.50
CA ALA A 12 10.80 13.28 4.64
C ALA A 12 11.45 11.93 4.34
N ILE A 13 10.98 10.85 4.98
CA ILE A 13 11.44 9.47 4.72
C ILE A 13 11.31 9.13 3.24
N LEU A 14 10.14 9.39 2.62
CA LEU A 14 9.91 9.09 1.20
C LEU A 14 10.86 9.87 0.29
N SER A 15 11.15 11.14 0.60
CA SER A 15 12.03 11.97 -0.21
C SER A 15 13.50 11.60 -0.10
N GLN A 16 13.94 11.14 1.08
CA GLN A 16 15.36 10.99 1.42
C GLN A 16 15.83 9.54 1.43
N CYS A 17 14.94 8.54 1.54
CA CYS A 17 15.32 7.13 1.77
C CYS A 17 16.41 6.65 0.81
N LYS A 18 16.25 6.90 -0.48
CA LYS A 18 17.23 6.49 -1.49
C LYS A 18 18.60 7.14 -1.27
N GLN A 19 18.65 8.41 -0.92
CA GLN A 19 19.90 9.15 -0.71
C GLN A 19 20.59 8.75 0.60
N GLU A 20 19.81 8.59 1.67
CA GLU A 20 20.35 8.36 3.01
C GLU A 20 20.69 6.89 3.29
N THR A 21 19.86 5.96 2.82
CA THR A 21 20.02 4.53 3.12
C THR A 21 20.50 3.72 1.92
N GLY A 22 20.39 4.26 0.70
CA GLY A 22 20.56 3.49 -0.53
C GLY A 22 19.45 2.45 -0.76
N ASP A 23 18.43 2.43 0.10
CA ASP A 23 17.36 1.45 0.12
C ASP A 23 16.00 2.13 -0.09
N ILE A 24 15.45 1.94 -1.29
CA ILE A 24 14.11 2.44 -1.66
C ILE A 24 13.00 1.81 -0.82
N TRP A 25 13.25 0.67 -0.16
CA TRP A 25 12.27 -0.02 0.66
C TRP A 25 12.04 0.66 2.01
N HIS A 26 12.97 1.51 2.45
CA HIS A 26 12.77 2.33 3.66
C HIS A 26 11.59 3.29 3.51
N ALA A 27 11.20 3.61 2.27
CA ALA A 27 9.95 4.32 1.93
C ALA A 27 8.68 3.70 2.53
N HIS A 28 8.69 2.40 2.85
CA HIS A 28 7.55 1.73 3.48
C HIS A 28 7.12 2.39 4.79
N TYR A 29 8.08 2.85 5.59
CA TYR A 29 7.79 3.50 6.87
C TYR A 29 7.22 4.90 6.68
N GLY A 30 7.69 5.64 5.67
CA GLY A 30 7.13 6.95 5.34
C GLY A 30 5.69 6.86 4.82
N ALA A 31 5.42 5.91 3.91
CA ALA A 31 4.07 5.63 3.45
C ALA A 31 3.14 5.13 4.57
N ALA A 32 3.68 4.37 5.53
CA ALA A 32 2.93 3.90 6.69
C ALA A 32 2.62 5.01 7.69
N ALA A 33 3.51 5.99 7.87
CA ALA A 33 3.23 7.16 8.71
C ALA A 33 2.07 7.99 8.17
N ILE A 34 2.06 8.22 6.85
CA ILE A 34 0.96 8.90 6.16
C ILE A 34 -0.35 8.10 6.30
N ALA A 35 -0.31 6.78 6.10
CA ALA A 35 -1.47 5.92 6.29
C ALA A 35 -1.99 5.95 7.74
N GLY A 36 -1.10 5.94 8.74
CA GLY A 36 -1.42 6.03 10.15
C GLY A 36 -2.12 7.35 10.49
N TYR A 37 -1.65 8.48 9.94
CA TYR A 37 -2.31 9.78 10.08
C TYR A 37 -3.76 9.74 9.58
N PHE A 38 -3.98 9.35 8.32
CA PHE A 38 -5.32 9.36 7.73
C PHE A 38 -6.25 8.34 8.41
N PHE A 39 -5.73 7.17 8.77
CA PHE A 39 -6.54 6.19 9.50
C PHE A 39 -6.94 6.68 10.90
N ALA A 40 -6.05 7.36 11.62
CA ALA A 40 -6.37 8.01 12.89
C ALA A 40 -7.37 9.16 12.73
N GLN A 41 -7.29 9.91 11.62
CA GLN A 41 -8.22 11.00 11.29
C GLN A 41 -9.64 10.47 11.08
N GLU A 42 -9.80 9.35 10.37
CA GLU A 42 -11.10 8.71 10.17
C GLU A 42 -11.76 8.22 11.48
N HIS A 43 -10.96 8.03 12.53
CA HIS A 43 -11.39 7.54 13.84
C HIS A 43 -11.35 8.61 14.94
N GLU A 44 -11.29 9.91 14.60
CA GLU A 44 -11.26 10.99 15.59
C GLU A 44 -12.44 11.00 16.58
N GLY A 45 -13.59 10.44 16.19
CA GLY A 45 -14.74 10.28 17.07
C GLY A 45 -14.48 9.31 18.24
N ASP A 46 -13.51 8.41 18.10
CA ASP A 46 -12.99 7.55 19.15
C ASP A 46 -11.56 8.00 19.52
N GLY A 47 -11.50 8.99 20.43
CA GLY A 47 -10.23 9.59 20.82
C GLY A 47 -9.21 8.62 21.43
N ILE A 48 -9.67 7.50 22.01
CA ILE A 48 -8.77 6.48 22.57
C ILE A 48 -8.12 5.68 21.43
N LEU A 49 -8.92 5.21 20.49
CA LEU A 49 -8.43 4.49 19.32
C LEU A 49 -7.51 5.35 18.45
N SER A 50 -7.95 6.58 18.14
CA SER A 50 -7.15 7.54 17.35
C SER A 50 -5.80 7.83 18.00
N GLN A 51 -5.77 8.05 19.33
CA GLN A 51 -4.52 8.22 20.06
C GLN A 51 -3.65 6.96 20.03
N ALA A 52 -4.22 5.76 20.13
CA ALA A 52 -3.45 4.51 20.04
C ALA A 52 -2.79 4.33 18.67
N ILE A 53 -3.49 4.66 17.58
CA ILE A 53 -2.94 4.65 16.21
C ILE A 53 -1.79 5.65 16.09
N VAL A 54 -1.99 6.88 16.57
CA VAL A 54 -0.96 7.94 16.57
C VAL A 54 0.27 7.50 17.36
N SER A 55 0.10 7.02 18.59
CA SER A 55 1.22 6.56 19.43
C SER A 55 2.01 5.42 18.78
N GLN A 56 1.33 4.49 18.11
CA GLN A 56 2.00 3.41 17.37
C GLN A 56 2.74 3.92 16.14
N THR A 57 2.19 4.92 15.46
CA THR A 57 2.82 5.57 14.30
C THR A 57 4.08 6.34 14.73
N GLU A 58 3.99 7.11 15.81
CA GLU A 58 5.14 7.83 16.41
C GLU A 58 6.21 6.85 16.90
N ALA A 59 5.84 5.74 17.53
CA ALA A 59 6.80 4.71 17.93
C ALA A 59 7.55 4.10 16.73
N MET A 60 6.85 3.85 15.62
CA MET A 60 7.47 3.38 14.37
C MET A 60 8.44 4.43 13.80
N LEU A 61 8.02 5.70 13.75
CA LEU A 61 8.85 6.80 13.27
C LEU A 61 10.07 7.05 14.16
N ASN A 62 9.94 6.96 15.49
CA ASN A 62 11.09 7.07 16.40
C ASN A 62 12.14 5.96 16.17
N LYS A 63 11.72 4.79 15.68
CA LYS A 63 12.61 3.66 15.39
C LYS A 63 13.21 3.70 13.99
N HIS A 64 12.45 4.18 13.01
CA HIS A 64 12.79 4.08 11.58
C HIS A 64 12.93 5.44 10.88
N GLY A 65 12.70 6.55 11.57
CA GLY A 65 12.81 7.90 11.03
C GLY A 65 14.23 8.26 10.63
N THR A 66 14.35 9.25 9.76
CA THR A 66 15.63 9.82 9.37
C THR A 66 16.04 10.88 10.40
N ALA A 67 17.35 10.93 10.72
CA ALA A 67 17.86 11.86 11.75
C ALA A 67 17.83 13.34 11.29
N SER A 68 17.45 13.62 10.04
CA SER A 68 17.56 14.94 9.40
C SER A 68 16.20 15.48 8.95
N LEU A 69 15.31 15.74 9.92
CA LEU A 69 14.18 16.63 9.71
C LEU A 69 14.70 18.06 9.65
N TYR A 70 15.12 18.50 8.46
CA TYR A 70 15.30 19.91 8.20
C TYR A 70 13.93 20.57 8.35
N VAL A 71 13.69 21.24 9.48
CA VAL A 71 12.57 22.17 9.65
C VAL A 71 12.89 23.38 8.77
N ASN A 72 12.57 23.26 7.49
CA ASN A 72 12.71 24.36 6.56
C ASN A 72 11.39 25.14 6.51
N SER A 73 11.46 26.46 6.65
CA SER A 73 10.27 27.32 6.56
C SER A 73 9.76 27.48 5.11
N GLU A 74 10.60 27.13 4.13
CA GLU A 74 10.26 27.19 2.72
C GLU A 74 9.50 25.93 2.32
N ARG A 75 8.26 26.11 1.86
CA ARG A 75 7.40 25.04 1.35
C ARG A 75 7.15 25.26 -0.12
N CYS A 76 7.33 24.20 -0.90
CA CYS A 76 6.91 24.17 -2.28
C CYS A 76 5.39 24.30 -2.37
N GLU A 77 4.93 25.07 -3.34
CA GLU A 77 3.52 25.17 -3.69
C GLU A 77 2.95 23.79 -4.04
N PRO A 78 1.74 23.43 -3.57
CA PRO A 78 1.12 22.13 -3.86
C PRO A 78 1.12 21.77 -5.34
N ALA A 79 0.80 22.73 -6.21
CA ALA A 79 0.75 22.52 -7.66
C ALA A 79 2.11 22.15 -8.26
N TYR A 80 3.20 22.75 -7.76
CA TYR A 80 4.55 22.41 -8.22
C TYR A 80 4.91 20.97 -7.82
N ALA A 81 4.69 20.63 -6.55
CA ALA A 81 4.96 19.29 -6.05
C ALA A 81 4.12 18.22 -6.77
N GLU A 82 2.83 18.49 -6.95
CA GLU A 82 1.91 17.62 -7.67
C GLU A 82 2.37 17.36 -9.10
N SER A 83 2.67 18.42 -9.86
CA SER A 83 3.14 18.29 -11.24
C SER A 83 4.44 17.49 -11.36
N THR A 84 5.36 17.65 -10.41
CA THR A 84 6.67 16.99 -10.41
C THR A 84 6.54 15.49 -10.12
N ILE A 85 5.75 15.11 -9.12
CA ILE A 85 5.51 13.70 -8.78
C ILE A 85 4.73 13.00 -9.90
N LEU A 86 3.69 13.65 -10.45
CA LEU A 86 2.91 13.07 -11.55
C LEU A 86 3.73 12.91 -12.83
N ALA A 87 4.67 13.81 -13.13
CA ALA A 87 5.58 13.66 -14.26
C ALA A 87 6.52 12.44 -14.11
N ALA A 88 6.88 12.05 -12.89
CA ALA A 88 7.59 10.81 -12.63
C ALA A 88 6.68 9.59 -12.77
N LEU A 89 5.48 9.63 -12.18
CA LEU A 89 4.50 8.54 -12.26
C LEU A 89 4.09 8.25 -13.70
N GLU A 90 3.96 9.28 -14.54
CA GLU A 90 3.62 9.21 -15.96
C GLU A 90 4.53 8.23 -16.73
N GLN A 91 5.79 8.10 -16.30
CA GLN A 91 6.79 7.25 -16.94
C GLN A 91 6.79 5.80 -16.43
N THR A 92 5.96 5.47 -15.45
CA THR A 92 5.95 4.16 -14.78
C THR A 92 4.55 3.57 -14.58
N ILE A 93 3.48 4.34 -14.81
CA ILE A 93 2.10 3.95 -14.48
C ILE A 93 1.56 2.76 -15.30
N ASP A 94 2.07 2.54 -16.52
CA ASP A 94 1.52 1.52 -17.44
C ASP A 94 2.02 0.09 -17.17
N GLU A 95 3.04 -0.06 -16.32
CA GLU A 95 3.68 -1.33 -16.02
C GLU A 95 3.57 -1.70 -14.53
N LEU A 96 3.59 -3.01 -14.26
CA LEU A 96 3.63 -3.48 -12.88
C LEU A 96 5.07 -3.41 -12.42
N HIS A 97 5.34 -2.54 -11.45
CA HIS A 97 6.65 -2.36 -10.85
C HIS A 97 6.57 -2.68 -9.38
N TRP A 98 7.26 -3.74 -8.97
CA TRP A 98 7.27 -4.23 -7.60
C TRP A 98 5.88 -4.12 -6.95
N VAL A 99 4.90 -4.86 -7.46
CA VAL A 99 3.56 -4.97 -6.89
C VAL A 99 2.79 -3.63 -6.71
N GLY A 100 3.23 -2.54 -7.37
CA GLY A 100 2.54 -1.25 -7.40
C GLY A 100 3.16 -0.14 -6.54
N HIS A 101 4.38 -0.34 -6.01
CA HIS A 101 5.01 0.63 -5.10
C HIS A 101 5.16 2.04 -5.68
N ASN A 102 5.45 2.16 -6.99
CA ASN A 102 5.51 3.46 -7.67
C ASN A 102 4.20 4.26 -7.54
N VAL A 103 3.06 3.58 -7.68
CA VAL A 103 1.74 4.20 -7.58
C VAL A 103 1.38 4.49 -6.13
N ILE A 104 1.65 3.55 -5.22
CA ILE A 104 1.39 3.70 -3.79
C ILE A 104 2.14 4.90 -3.24
N TYR A 105 3.46 4.99 -3.45
CA TYR A 105 4.28 6.09 -2.94
C TYR A 105 3.90 7.43 -3.55
N SER A 106 3.57 7.47 -4.84
CA SER A 106 3.09 8.70 -5.49
C SER A 106 1.79 9.19 -4.85
N ALA A 107 0.79 8.31 -4.74
CA ALA A 107 -0.54 8.68 -4.24
C ALA A 107 -0.50 9.13 -2.79
N VAL A 108 0.19 8.40 -1.89
CA VAL A 108 0.29 8.79 -0.47
C VAL A 108 1.05 10.11 -0.29
N SER A 109 2.10 10.35 -1.09
CA SER A 109 2.82 11.62 -1.03
C SER A 109 1.93 12.79 -1.44
N LEU A 110 1.17 12.63 -2.52
CA LEU A 110 0.27 13.67 -3.03
C LEU A 110 -0.83 14.04 -2.03
N ILE A 111 -1.48 13.04 -1.41
CA ILE A 111 -2.52 13.33 -0.41
C ILE A 111 -1.95 14.00 0.84
N ALA A 112 -0.74 13.63 1.27
CA ALA A 112 -0.07 14.25 2.41
C ALA A 112 0.30 15.72 2.11
N ILE A 113 0.86 16.00 0.93
CA ILE A 113 1.21 17.36 0.49
C ILE A 113 -0.05 18.23 0.39
N ARG A 114 -1.15 17.66 -0.12
CA ARG A 114 -2.43 18.36 -0.22
C ARG A 114 -3.02 18.68 1.16
N GLU A 115 -2.98 17.73 2.09
CA GLU A 115 -3.44 17.93 3.48
C GLU A 115 -2.63 19.01 4.21
N LEU A 116 -1.31 19.04 3.97
CA LEU A 116 -0.41 20.06 4.51
C LEU A 116 -0.49 21.42 3.79
N GLN A 117 -1.22 21.51 2.68
CA GLN A 117 -1.24 22.69 1.79
C GLN A 117 0.17 23.12 1.33
N GLY A 118 1.03 22.14 1.07
CA GLY A 118 2.41 22.34 0.62
C GLY A 118 3.42 21.76 1.60
N TRP A 119 4.57 21.32 1.08
CA TRP A 119 5.62 20.70 1.88
C TRP A 119 6.98 20.73 1.17
N GLY A 120 8.04 20.88 1.96
CA GLY A 120 9.43 20.66 1.57
C GLY A 120 10.01 21.64 0.55
N THR A 121 11.30 21.53 0.30
CA THR A 121 12.04 22.26 -0.74
C THR A 121 11.92 21.59 -2.11
N GLU A 122 12.35 22.27 -3.18
CA GLU A 122 12.40 21.67 -4.51
C GLU A 122 13.29 20.41 -4.54
N GLU A 123 14.35 20.38 -3.73
CA GLU A 123 15.23 19.20 -3.58
C GLU A 123 14.48 18.01 -2.98
N GLN A 124 13.67 18.23 -1.95
CA GLN A 124 12.87 17.17 -1.32
C GLN A 124 11.78 16.67 -2.27
N ILE A 125 11.12 17.56 -3.02
CA ILE A 125 10.18 17.18 -4.07
C ILE A 125 10.87 16.39 -5.18
N SER A 126 12.09 16.77 -5.56
CA SER A 126 12.91 16.01 -6.50
C SER A 126 13.24 14.62 -5.96
N GLY A 127 13.54 14.48 -4.67
CA GLY A 127 13.75 13.20 -4.00
C GLY A 127 12.55 12.24 -4.12
N LEU A 128 11.32 12.75 -3.94
CA LEU A 128 10.09 11.97 -4.16
C LEU A 128 9.97 11.51 -5.62
N SER A 129 10.22 12.41 -6.56
CA SER A 129 10.21 12.11 -7.99
C SER A 129 11.24 11.04 -8.35
N GLU A 130 12.46 11.15 -7.82
CA GLU A 130 13.51 10.16 -8.00
C GLU A 130 13.20 8.79 -7.41
N LEU A 131 12.53 8.73 -6.26
CA LEU A 131 12.04 7.49 -5.69
C LEU A 131 11.05 6.82 -6.65
N VAL A 132 10.07 7.55 -7.18
CA VAL A 132 9.11 7.02 -8.15
C VAL A 132 9.82 6.55 -9.43
N LEU A 133 10.79 7.32 -9.92
CA LEU A 133 11.56 6.97 -11.12
C LEU A 133 12.47 5.75 -10.93
N SER A 134 12.87 5.43 -9.70
CA SER A 134 13.68 4.25 -9.40
C SER A 134 12.98 2.92 -9.78
N PHE A 135 11.64 2.95 -9.87
CA PHE A 135 10.84 1.80 -10.27
C PHE A 135 10.82 1.55 -11.79
N ARG A 136 11.30 2.50 -12.60
CA ARG A 136 11.30 2.36 -14.06
C ARG A 136 12.06 1.11 -14.49
N LYS A 137 11.46 0.30 -15.38
CA LYS A 137 12.02 -0.97 -15.90
C LYS A 137 12.34 -2.02 -14.82
N THR A 138 11.80 -1.87 -13.61
CA THR A 138 11.95 -2.89 -12.57
C THR A 138 11.07 -4.11 -12.86
N ILE A 139 11.30 -5.19 -12.11
CA ILE A 139 10.47 -6.39 -12.18
C ILE A 139 9.09 -6.15 -11.55
N PRO A 140 8.06 -6.91 -11.93
CA PRO A 140 6.74 -6.82 -11.30
C PRO A 140 6.72 -7.20 -9.82
N GLY A 141 7.75 -7.88 -9.33
CA GLY A 141 7.83 -8.48 -8.01
C GLY A 141 8.69 -9.75 -8.09
N ARG A 142 9.14 -10.26 -6.94
CA ARG A 142 10.12 -11.37 -6.87
C ARG A 142 9.58 -12.68 -6.28
N SER A 143 8.37 -12.64 -5.73
CA SER A 143 7.80 -13.74 -4.94
C SER A 143 6.38 -13.98 -5.43
N TRP A 144 6.13 -15.18 -5.94
CA TRP A 144 4.88 -15.52 -6.62
C TRP A 144 4.52 -17.00 -6.41
N ILE A 145 3.24 -17.28 -6.28
CA ILE A 145 2.69 -18.64 -6.38
C ILE A 145 2.21 -18.87 -7.83
N GLY A 146 2.55 -20.02 -8.41
CA GLY A 146 2.11 -20.45 -9.74
C GLY A 146 2.93 -19.91 -10.91
N TYR A 147 3.48 -18.69 -10.79
CA TYR A 147 4.14 -17.97 -11.87
C TYR A 147 5.59 -17.59 -11.55
N SER A 148 6.47 -17.70 -12.52
CA SER A 148 7.78 -17.04 -12.50
C SER A 148 7.67 -15.57 -12.88
N VAL A 149 8.65 -14.75 -12.49
CA VAL A 149 8.73 -13.32 -12.87
C VAL A 149 8.61 -13.11 -14.39
N ALA A 150 9.21 -14.00 -15.18
CA ALA A 150 9.17 -13.92 -16.64
C ALA A 150 7.77 -14.23 -17.21
N GLU A 151 7.02 -15.14 -16.59
CA GLU A 151 5.63 -15.39 -16.94
C GLU A 151 4.75 -14.20 -16.56
N VAL A 152 4.90 -13.64 -15.36
CA VAL A 152 4.16 -12.44 -14.93
C VAL A 152 4.36 -11.28 -15.92
N LYS A 153 5.61 -11.01 -16.34
CA LYS A 153 5.91 -9.96 -17.32
C LYS A 153 5.24 -10.17 -18.68
N ARG A 154 5.07 -11.43 -19.10
CA ARG A 154 4.48 -11.80 -20.40
C ARG A 154 2.99 -12.09 -20.34
N LEU A 155 2.35 -11.95 -19.18
CA LEU A 155 0.91 -12.15 -19.05
C LEU A 155 0.17 -11.26 -20.05
N ASP A 156 -0.47 -11.90 -21.01
CA ASP A 156 -1.32 -11.25 -21.98
C ASP A 156 -2.69 -11.03 -21.34
N LEU A 157 -3.01 -9.75 -21.11
CA LEU A 157 -4.29 -9.33 -20.55
C LEU A 157 -5.27 -8.91 -21.66
N SER A 158 -4.90 -9.04 -22.94
CA SER A 158 -5.75 -8.66 -24.08
C SER A 158 -6.91 -9.64 -24.31
N SER A 159 -6.72 -10.92 -23.97
CA SER A 159 -7.76 -11.96 -24.05
C SER A 159 -8.69 -11.98 -22.84
N MET A 160 -8.29 -11.33 -21.74
CA MET A 160 -9.20 -11.04 -20.64
C MET A 160 -10.01 -9.84 -21.08
N ASP A 161 -11.12 -10.12 -21.76
CA ASP A 161 -12.06 -9.14 -22.31
C ASP A 161 -11.97 -7.81 -21.56
N GLN A 162 -11.93 -6.71 -22.30
CA GLN A 162 -12.24 -5.38 -21.78
C GLN A 162 -13.68 -5.29 -21.23
N LEU A 163 -14.28 -6.40 -20.78
CA LEU A 163 -15.34 -6.51 -19.80
C LEU A 163 -14.93 -5.69 -18.56
N GLN A 164 -15.23 -4.41 -18.74
CA GLN A 164 -15.32 -3.29 -17.83
C GLN A 164 -14.25 -3.30 -16.73
N LEU A 165 -13.06 -2.82 -17.10
CA LEU A 165 -12.23 -2.12 -16.12
C LEU A 165 -13.14 -1.19 -15.30
N PRO A 166 -13.10 -1.26 -13.96
CA PRO A 166 -13.80 -0.32 -13.10
C PRO A 166 -13.68 1.11 -13.62
N ARG A 167 -14.82 1.74 -13.90
CA ARG A 167 -14.87 3.12 -14.38
C ARG A 167 -14.74 4.12 -13.23
N GLU A 168 -15.15 3.69 -12.04
CA GLU A 168 -15.22 4.52 -10.85
C GLU A 168 -14.61 3.81 -9.62
N PRO A 169 -14.12 4.56 -8.62
CA PRO A 169 -13.55 4.01 -7.39
C PRO A 169 -14.44 3.00 -6.67
N LYS A 170 -15.76 3.21 -6.67
CA LYS A 170 -16.71 2.29 -6.04
C LYS A 170 -16.65 0.88 -6.67
N GLU A 171 -16.60 0.81 -7.99
CA GLU A 171 -16.50 -0.44 -8.74
C GLU A 171 -15.15 -1.13 -8.49
N LEU A 172 -14.07 -0.35 -8.41
CA LEU A 172 -12.74 -0.89 -8.13
C LEU A 172 -12.67 -1.48 -6.72
N SER A 173 -13.20 -0.75 -5.73
CA SER A 173 -13.27 -1.22 -4.34
C SER A 173 -14.10 -2.48 -4.19
N ALA A 174 -15.27 -2.55 -4.81
CA ALA A 174 -16.08 -3.77 -4.81
C ALA A 174 -15.31 -4.94 -5.44
N TYR A 175 -14.68 -4.72 -6.60
CA TYR A 175 -13.89 -5.74 -7.29
C TYR A 175 -12.78 -6.32 -6.42
N VAL A 176 -11.94 -5.48 -5.77
CA VAL A 176 -10.80 -5.98 -4.98
C VAL A 176 -11.25 -6.67 -3.68
N LEU A 177 -12.36 -6.25 -3.08
CA LEU A 177 -12.95 -6.95 -1.94
C LEU A 177 -13.46 -8.34 -2.34
N GLU A 178 -14.06 -8.50 -3.52
CA GLU A 178 -14.43 -9.81 -4.06
C GLU A 178 -13.20 -10.71 -4.27
N GLN A 179 -12.09 -10.16 -4.79
CA GLN A 179 -10.85 -10.92 -4.93
C GLN A 179 -10.31 -11.36 -3.57
N LEU A 180 -10.30 -10.48 -2.56
CA LEU A 180 -9.91 -10.83 -1.20
C LEU A 180 -10.79 -11.94 -0.61
N ALA A 181 -12.11 -11.88 -0.82
CA ALA A 181 -13.05 -12.89 -0.33
C ALA A 181 -12.85 -14.27 -0.96
N ALA A 182 -12.33 -14.33 -2.18
CA ALA A 182 -12.24 -15.55 -2.97
C ALA A 182 -11.16 -16.53 -2.48
N PHE A 183 -10.20 -16.09 -1.67
CA PHE A 183 -9.14 -16.95 -1.14
C PHE A 183 -9.68 -17.97 -0.15
N SER A 184 -9.48 -19.25 -0.43
CA SER A 184 -9.85 -20.36 0.46
C SER A 184 -8.95 -20.40 1.70
N ILE A 185 -7.65 -20.20 1.49
CA ILE A 185 -6.59 -20.10 2.51
C ILE A 185 -5.70 -18.91 2.20
N ILE A 186 -5.15 -18.28 3.23
CA ILE A 186 -4.11 -17.25 3.14
C ILE A 186 -2.88 -17.79 3.88
N TYR A 187 -1.70 -17.55 3.31
CA TYR A 187 -0.41 -18.02 3.85
C TYR A 187 0.40 -16.81 4.29
N GLU A 188 1.11 -16.93 5.41
CA GLU A 188 2.08 -15.94 5.88
C GLU A 188 3.35 -16.04 5.02
N ALA A 189 3.36 -15.29 3.92
CA ALA A 189 4.43 -15.28 2.93
C ALA A 189 4.46 -13.97 2.12
N GLU A 190 5.64 -13.56 1.64
CA GLU A 190 5.79 -12.41 0.72
C GLU A 190 5.01 -12.69 -0.57
N SER A 191 5.04 -13.93 -1.06
CA SER A 191 4.31 -14.39 -2.26
C SER A 191 2.80 -14.55 -2.07
N HIS A 192 2.24 -14.29 -0.88
CA HIS A 192 0.82 -14.47 -0.65
C HIS A 192 0.17 -13.32 0.12
N HIS A 193 0.08 -13.35 1.45
CA HIS A 193 -0.68 -12.31 2.17
C HIS A 193 -0.15 -10.88 1.93
N ASP A 194 1.17 -10.70 1.75
CA ASP A 194 1.75 -9.41 1.40
C ASP A 194 1.29 -8.95 0.01
N LEU A 195 1.27 -9.84 -0.99
CA LEU A 195 0.72 -9.54 -2.32
C LEU A 195 -0.75 -9.17 -2.28
N ILE A 196 -1.55 -9.86 -1.46
CA ILE A 196 -2.97 -9.57 -1.28
C ILE A 196 -3.13 -8.20 -0.62
N GLY A 197 -2.33 -7.87 0.39
CA GLY A 197 -2.28 -6.53 0.96
C GLY A 197 -1.81 -5.46 -0.04
N HIS A 198 -0.90 -5.80 -0.95
CA HIS A 198 -0.49 -4.93 -2.04
C HIS A 198 -1.58 -4.71 -3.10
N MET A 199 -2.41 -5.71 -3.36
CA MET A 199 -3.62 -5.51 -4.18
C MET A 199 -4.54 -4.44 -3.55
N LEU A 200 -4.74 -4.48 -2.23
CA LEU A 200 -5.54 -3.46 -1.52
C LEU A 200 -4.87 -2.08 -1.58
N THR A 201 -3.59 -1.98 -1.21
CA THR A 201 -2.90 -0.67 -1.17
C THR A 201 -2.71 -0.05 -2.56
N PHE A 202 -2.43 -0.85 -3.58
CA PHE A 202 -2.30 -0.36 -4.95
C PHE A 202 -3.66 0.11 -5.50
N SER A 203 -4.72 -0.67 -5.34
CA SER A 203 -6.05 -0.25 -5.80
C SER A 203 -6.57 0.98 -5.04
N HIS A 204 -6.30 1.09 -3.74
CA HIS A 204 -6.57 2.32 -2.98
C HIS A 204 -5.78 3.52 -3.51
N ALA A 205 -4.50 3.36 -3.84
CA ALA A 205 -3.70 4.42 -4.44
C ALA A 205 -4.30 4.95 -5.76
N LEU A 206 -4.89 4.07 -6.57
CA LEU A 206 -5.64 4.49 -7.76
C LEU A 206 -6.88 5.30 -7.40
N ASN A 207 -7.65 4.88 -6.38
CA ASN A 207 -8.81 5.64 -5.89
C ASN A 207 -8.40 7.05 -5.44
N LEU A 208 -7.30 7.18 -4.71
CA LEU A 208 -6.77 8.48 -4.27
C LEU A 208 -6.41 9.38 -5.47
N LEU A 209 -5.74 8.82 -6.48
CA LEU A 209 -5.44 9.56 -7.72
C LEU A 209 -6.71 10.01 -8.43
N TYR A 210 -7.75 9.17 -8.48
CA TYR A 210 -9.04 9.54 -9.05
C TYR A 210 -9.70 10.70 -8.28
N ASP A 211 -9.72 10.63 -6.95
CA ASP A 211 -10.32 11.66 -6.09
C ASP A 211 -9.62 13.01 -6.20
N MET A 212 -8.31 13.01 -6.45
CA MET A 212 -7.54 14.21 -6.74
C MET A 212 -7.78 14.77 -8.16
N GLY A 213 -8.52 14.04 -9.01
CA GLY A 213 -8.85 14.45 -10.38
C GLY A 213 -7.97 13.82 -11.47
N HIS A 214 -7.01 12.97 -11.10
CA HIS A 214 -6.06 12.31 -12.01
C HIS A 214 -6.64 11.04 -12.65
N ARG A 215 -7.79 11.20 -13.32
CA ARG A 215 -8.56 10.09 -13.91
C ARG A 215 -7.78 9.26 -14.93
N SER A 216 -6.86 9.88 -15.68
CA SER A 216 -6.00 9.17 -16.65
C SER A 216 -5.08 8.17 -15.94
N PHE A 217 -4.50 8.54 -14.81
CA PHE A 217 -3.64 7.67 -14.01
C PHE A 217 -4.44 6.53 -13.38
N PHE A 218 -5.65 6.82 -12.85
CA PHE A 218 -6.57 5.79 -12.39
C PHE A 218 -6.86 4.75 -13.48
N GLN A 219 -7.18 5.19 -14.70
CA GLN A 219 -7.50 4.28 -15.81
C GLN A 219 -6.29 3.45 -16.26
N ARG A 220 -5.12 4.09 -16.41
CA ARG A 220 -3.90 3.42 -16.88
C ARG A 220 -3.35 2.43 -15.86
N GLY A 221 -3.36 2.79 -14.58
CA GLY A 221 -2.86 1.94 -13.49
C GLY A 221 -3.71 0.68 -13.23
N GLN A 222 -4.92 0.60 -13.76
CA GLN A 222 -5.74 -0.62 -13.63
C GLN A 222 -5.19 -1.81 -14.41
N LEU A 223 -4.49 -1.59 -15.52
CA LEU A 223 -3.89 -2.69 -16.28
C LEU A 223 -2.80 -3.43 -15.48
N PRO A 224 -1.79 -2.75 -14.91
CA PRO A 224 -0.82 -3.42 -14.03
C PRO A 224 -1.44 -3.97 -12.74
N LEU A 225 -2.46 -3.32 -12.17
CA LEU A 225 -3.22 -3.90 -11.05
C LEU A 225 -3.87 -5.23 -11.45
N ARG A 226 -4.52 -5.32 -12.62
CA ARG A 226 -5.11 -6.58 -13.11
C ARG A 226 -4.08 -7.68 -13.31
N ARG A 227 -2.85 -7.32 -13.71
CA ARG A 227 -1.75 -8.29 -13.76
C ARG A 227 -1.47 -8.91 -12.38
N LEU A 228 -1.38 -8.08 -11.33
CA LEU A 228 -1.21 -8.56 -9.95
C LEU A 228 -2.37 -9.46 -9.53
N VAL A 229 -3.61 -9.01 -9.75
CA VAL A 229 -4.82 -9.77 -9.41
C VAL A 229 -4.88 -11.11 -10.13
N ASN A 230 -4.54 -11.15 -11.42
CA ASN A 230 -4.57 -12.38 -12.21
C ASN A 230 -3.55 -13.41 -11.71
N VAL A 231 -2.38 -12.98 -11.27
CA VAL A 231 -1.39 -13.87 -10.65
C VAL A 231 -1.93 -14.43 -9.33
N LEU A 232 -2.49 -13.55 -8.49
CA LEU A 232 -3.12 -13.91 -7.21
C LEU A 232 -4.27 -14.92 -7.37
N GLN A 233 -5.03 -14.84 -8.46
CA GLN A 233 -6.12 -15.78 -8.75
C GLN A 233 -5.67 -17.24 -8.84
N ALA A 234 -4.40 -17.51 -9.18
CA ALA A 234 -3.87 -18.87 -9.22
C ALA A 234 -3.83 -19.54 -7.84
N SER A 235 -3.92 -18.79 -6.75
CA SER A 235 -3.94 -19.33 -5.38
C SER A 235 -5.30 -19.26 -4.68
N HIS A 236 -6.37 -18.77 -5.33
CA HIS A 236 -7.71 -18.65 -4.72
C HIS A 236 -8.25 -19.96 -4.13
N HIS A 237 -8.00 -21.08 -4.81
CA HIS A 237 -8.60 -22.37 -4.50
C HIS A 237 -7.61 -23.37 -3.87
N LEU A 238 -6.42 -22.92 -3.46
CA LEU A 238 -5.47 -23.76 -2.76
C LEU A 238 -6.09 -24.35 -1.49
N LYS A 239 -5.78 -25.61 -1.21
CA LYS A 239 -6.18 -26.29 0.01
C LYS A 239 -4.99 -26.50 0.95
N PRO A 240 -5.21 -26.57 2.27
CA PRO A 240 -4.16 -26.96 3.21
C PRO A 240 -3.50 -28.28 2.79
N GLY A 241 -2.17 -28.29 2.71
CA GLY A 241 -1.38 -29.47 2.33
C GLY A 241 -1.27 -29.74 0.83
N GLU A 242 -1.88 -28.92 -0.03
CA GLU A 242 -1.68 -29.01 -1.49
C GLU A 242 -0.27 -28.57 -1.88
N ALA A 243 0.29 -29.17 -2.93
CA ALA A 243 1.62 -28.81 -3.41
C ALA A 243 1.63 -27.41 -4.03
N ILE A 244 2.44 -26.51 -3.44
CA ILE A 244 2.56 -25.12 -3.90
C ILE A 244 3.72 -25.01 -4.88
N LYS A 245 3.40 -24.58 -6.11
CA LYS A 245 4.41 -24.20 -7.11
C LYS A 245 4.93 -22.79 -6.78
N LEU A 246 5.96 -22.72 -5.93
CA LEU A 246 6.51 -21.47 -5.42
C LEU A 246 7.69 -20.95 -6.27
N TYR A 247 7.61 -19.68 -6.67
CA TYR A 247 8.72 -18.93 -7.27
C TYR A 247 9.04 -17.72 -6.39
N SER A 248 9.90 -17.93 -5.40
CA SER A 248 10.28 -16.89 -4.44
C SER A 248 11.74 -17.02 -4.04
N ALA A 249 12.39 -15.87 -3.85
CA ALA A 249 13.74 -15.82 -3.32
C ALA A 249 13.76 -15.89 -1.78
N VAL A 250 12.64 -15.52 -1.13
CA VAL A 250 12.53 -15.34 0.32
C VAL A 250 11.65 -16.39 0.98
N ASP A 251 10.54 -16.78 0.34
CA ASP A 251 9.61 -17.76 0.89
C ASP A 251 10.15 -19.18 0.70
N ARG A 252 9.84 -20.06 1.67
CA ARG A 252 10.25 -21.46 1.67
C ARG A 252 9.05 -22.35 1.94
N ILE A 253 8.98 -23.48 1.25
CA ILE A 253 7.96 -24.51 1.51
C ILE A 253 8.33 -25.37 2.73
N PRO A 254 7.35 -25.85 3.50
CA PRO A 254 5.92 -25.55 3.39
C PRO A 254 5.61 -24.09 3.80
N LEU A 255 4.64 -23.45 3.12
CA LEU A 255 4.14 -22.15 3.57
C LEU A 255 3.21 -22.35 4.77
N GLU A 256 3.38 -21.53 5.80
CA GLU A 256 2.55 -21.57 7.00
C GLU A 256 1.24 -20.81 6.76
N PRO A 257 0.06 -21.40 7.08
CA PRO A 257 -1.20 -20.68 7.03
C PRO A 257 -1.15 -19.44 7.93
N ALA A 258 -1.64 -18.31 7.43
CA ALA A 258 -1.70 -17.09 8.23
C ALA A 258 -2.61 -17.30 9.44
N GLU A 259 -2.23 -16.73 10.58
CA GLU A 259 -3.08 -16.73 11.76
C GLU A 259 -4.24 -15.75 11.57
N ARG A 260 -5.36 -16.02 12.23
CA ARG A 260 -6.50 -15.11 12.24
C ARG A 260 -6.26 -14.05 13.31
N SER A 261 -6.26 -12.77 12.95
CA SER A 261 -6.20 -11.70 13.96
C SER A 261 -7.43 -11.74 14.88
N GLU A 262 -7.19 -11.73 16.18
CA GLU A 262 -8.22 -11.63 17.23
C GLU A 262 -8.92 -10.25 17.20
N TYR A 263 -8.16 -9.18 17.00
CA TYR A 263 -8.64 -7.80 16.98
C TYR A 263 -8.55 -7.21 15.57
N LEU A 264 -9.53 -6.39 15.21
CA LEU A 264 -9.49 -5.54 14.02
C LEU A 264 -8.75 -4.23 14.30
N PRO A 265 -8.26 -3.54 13.28
CA PRO A 265 -7.63 -2.22 13.43
C PRO A 265 -8.59 -1.14 13.96
N THR A 266 -9.89 -1.39 13.92
CA THR A 266 -10.94 -0.55 14.55
C THR A 266 -11.15 -0.87 16.03
N GLU A 267 -10.40 -1.82 16.60
CA GLU A 267 -10.49 -2.26 17.98
C GLU A 267 -9.17 -1.94 18.70
N LEU A 268 -9.25 -1.42 19.93
CA LEU A 268 -8.08 -0.98 20.69
C LEU A 268 -7.04 -2.11 20.89
N GLY A 269 -7.50 -3.34 21.10
CA GLY A 269 -6.64 -4.51 21.29
C GLY A 269 -5.68 -4.79 20.13
N TYR A 270 -5.98 -4.32 18.90
CA TYR A 270 -5.05 -4.42 17.78
C TYR A 270 -3.80 -3.53 17.96
N TRP A 271 -3.97 -2.38 18.62
CA TRP A 271 -2.91 -1.38 18.83
C TRP A 271 -2.20 -1.52 20.18
N GLU A 272 -2.81 -2.25 21.13
CA GLU A 272 -2.23 -2.56 22.45
C GLU A 272 -1.27 -3.74 22.44
N LYS A 273 -1.33 -4.62 21.43
CA LYS A 273 -0.35 -5.70 21.28
C LYS A 273 1.04 -5.06 21.29
N GLY A 274 1.84 -5.41 22.29
CA GLY A 274 3.26 -5.07 22.38
C GLY A 274 4.00 -5.75 21.24
N ARG A 275 3.90 -5.14 20.06
CA ARG A 275 4.62 -5.44 18.85
C ARG A 275 6.10 -5.46 19.23
N SER A 276 6.67 -6.63 19.51
CA SER A 276 7.97 -6.79 20.19
C SER A 276 8.92 -7.77 19.49
N LYS A 277 8.59 -8.19 18.26
CA LYS A 277 9.48 -9.07 17.45
C LYS A 277 9.70 -8.63 16.01
N ASN A 278 8.69 -8.04 15.33
CA ASN A 278 8.75 -7.54 13.95
C ASN A 278 7.72 -6.40 13.75
N GLU A 279 7.89 -5.37 14.56
CA GLU A 279 6.80 -4.70 15.27
C GLU A 279 5.64 -4.17 14.39
N TRP A 280 5.89 -3.55 13.24
CA TRP A 280 4.82 -3.01 12.37
C TRP A 280 4.75 -3.65 10.98
N ASP A 281 5.41 -4.81 10.80
CA ASP A 281 5.47 -5.53 9.53
C ASP A 281 5.79 -4.60 8.34
N PHE A 282 6.94 -3.94 8.39
CA PHE A 282 7.36 -3.01 7.33
C PHE A 282 6.26 -1.95 7.00
N GLY A 283 5.57 -1.51 8.04
CA GLY A 283 4.48 -0.53 7.99
C GLY A 283 3.14 -1.06 7.46
N HIS A 284 3.01 -2.35 7.11
CA HIS A 284 1.76 -2.95 6.64
C HIS A 284 0.63 -2.86 7.66
N ALA A 285 0.99 -2.88 8.94
CA ALA A 285 0.09 -2.65 10.06
C ALA A 285 -0.74 -1.36 9.97
N PHE A 286 -0.30 -0.37 9.20
CA PHE A 286 -1.03 0.89 8.98
C PHE A 286 -1.61 0.96 7.56
N LYS A 287 -0.81 0.59 6.55
CA LYS A 287 -1.19 0.71 5.13
C LYS A 287 -2.36 -0.22 4.76
N PHE A 288 -2.34 -1.46 5.25
CA PHE A 288 -3.40 -2.43 4.93
C PHE A 288 -4.73 -2.02 5.55
N PRO A 289 -4.83 -1.63 6.84
CA PRO A 289 -6.07 -1.11 7.39
C PRO A 289 -6.59 0.13 6.67
N PHE A 290 -5.73 1.14 6.46
CA PHE A 290 -6.12 2.37 5.76
C PHE A 290 -6.75 2.07 4.40
N SER A 291 -6.17 1.13 3.65
CA SER A 291 -6.68 0.76 2.33
C SER A 291 -7.93 -0.11 2.38
N PHE A 292 -7.97 -1.09 3.28
CA PHE A 292 -9.10 -1.99 3.42
C PHE A 292 -10.39 -1.25 3.81
N TYR A 293 -10.31 -0.34 4.79
CA TYR A 293 -11.48 0.40 5.25
C TYR A 293 -11.95 1.46 4.25
N ASP A 294 -11.04 2.08 3.48
CA ASP A 294 -11.42 2.91 2.32
C ASP A 294 -12.23 2.10 1.29
N HIS A 295 -11.78 0.87 0.97
CA HIS A 295 -12.51 0.00 0.05
C HIS A 295 -13.89 -0.39 0.58
N LEU A 296 -14.02 -0.80 1.85
CA LEU A 296 -15.32 -1.12 2.46
C LEU A 296 -16.28 0.06 2.37
N LYS A 297 -15.81 1.25 2.75
CA LYS A 297 -16.59 2.50 2.72
C LYS A 297 -17.09 2.84 1.31
N ARG A 298 -16.22 2.73 0.30
CA ARG A 298 -16.58 3.02 -1.10
C ARG A 298 -17.52 1.99 -1.71
N ALA A 299 -17.29 0.72 -1.41
CA ALA A 299 -18.18 -0.35 -1.86
C ALA A 299 -19.58 -0.23 -1.21
N GLY A 300 -19.67 0.40 -0.04
CA GLY A 300 -20.89 0.49 0.74
C GLY A 300 -21.31 -0.89 1.25
N SER A 301 -20.33 -1.74 1.57
CA SER A 301 -20.53 -3.11 2.04
C SER A 301 -19.83 -3.29 3.39
N ASP A 302 -20.53 -3.94 4.30
CA ASP A 302 -20.07 -4.41 5.61
C ASP A 302 -20.08 -5.93 5.69
N GLU A 303 -20.03 -6.61 4.53
CA GLU A 303 -20.13 -8.05 4.46
C GLU A 303 -19.04 -8.74 5.31
N ALA A 304 -19.50 -9.56 6.26
CA ALA A 304 -18.65 -10.23 7.24
C ALA A 304 -17.51 -11.05 6.59
N ARG A 305 -17.70 -11.57 5.38
CA ARG A 305 -16.66 -12.33 4.66
C ARG A 305 -15.43 -11.50 4.29
N PHE A 306 -15.60 -10.21 3.99
CA PHE A 306 -14.47 -9.33 3.68
C PHE A 306 -13.62 -9.09 4.93
N ILE A 307 -14.29 -8.74 6.02
CA ILE A 307 -13.66 -8.53 7.34
C ILE A 307 -12.96 -9.80 7.80
N GLU A 308 -13.62 -10.96 7.65
CA GLU A 308 -13.05 -12.24 8.07
C GLU A 308 -11.79 -12.59 7.27
N LYS A 309 -11.77 -12.40 5.95
CA LYS A 309 -10.54 -12.62 5.16
C LYS A 309 -9.46 -11.60 5.48
N PHE A 310 -9.84 -10.35 5.74
CA PHE A 310 -8.89 -9.33 6.14
C PHE A 310 -8.19 -9.65 7.46
N ARG A 311 -8.85 -10.33 8.41
CA ARG A 311 -8.21 -10.78 9.67
C ARG A 311 -7.01 -11.71 9.44
N TYR A 312 -6.97 -12.45 8.33
CA TYR A 312 -5.84 -13.30 7.94
C TYR A 312 -4.74 -12.54 7.17
N ILE A 313 -5.00 -11.31 6.74
CA ILE A 313 -4.00 -10.41 6.14
C ILE A 313 -3.21 -9.69 7.24
N ILE A 314 -3.86 -9.39 8.37
CA ILE A 314 -3.26 -8.65 9.48
C ILE A 314 -2.97 -9.51 10.71
N GLY A 315 -3.25 -10.82 10.65
CA GLY A 315 -3.06 -11.74 11.75
C GLY A 315 -1.60 -12.16 11.86
N ARG A 316 -0.89 -11.49 12.77
CA ARG A 316 0.46 -11.81 13.25
C ARG A 316 0.56 -11.49 14.75
#